data_AF-A0A5B3GN48-F1
#
_entry.id   AF-A0A5B3GN48-F1
#
_cell.length_a   1.000
_cell.length_b   1.000
_cell.length_c   1.000
_cell.angle_alpha   90.00
_cell.angle_beta   90.00
_cell.angle_gamma   90.00
#
_symmetry.space_group_name_H-M   'P 1'
#
loop_
_entity.id
_entity.type
_entity.pdbx_description
1 polymer ?
#
loop_
_entity_poly.entity_id
_entity_poly.type
_entity_poly.pdbx_seq_one_letter_code
_entity_poly.pdbx_strand_id
1 'polypeptide(L)'
;MDKKEDKKHNKGGRPKKGATEKLTYRVAVKLAAADYFRLMTRAYEAGVSSSEYMRECFRNGHVKGRLSEEHAAHVRNLCGMANNLNQLARRANAGGFYEERDDCKVVVARIHELLTKIGI
;
A
#
# COMPACT_ATOMS: atom_id res chain seq x y z
N MET A 1 -16.56 19.53 -37.70
CA MET A 1 -16.19 18.71 -38.86
C MET A 1 -16.08 17.27 -38.40
N ASP A 2 -17.20 16.56 -38.46
CA ASP A 2 -17.29 15.15 -38.09
C ASP A 2 -16.52 14.28 -39.08
N LYS A 3 -15.49 13.58 -38.59
CA LYS A 3 -14.82 12.54 -39.38
C LYS A 3 -15.71 11.29 -39.36
N LYS A 4 -16.45 11.09 -40.46
CA LYS A 4 -17.09 9.80 -40.77
C LYS A 4 -16.01 8.72 -40.83
N GLU A 5 -16.08 7.75 -39.92
CA GLU A 5 -15.33 6.51 -40.06
C GLU A 5 -15.91 5.70 -41.21
N ASP A 6 -15.12 5.55 -42.28
CA ASP A 6 -15.44 4.67 -43.40
C ASP A 6 -15.54 3.22 -42.90
N LYS A 7 -16.78 2.74 -42.74
CA LYS A 7 -17.09 1.34 -42.43
C LYS A 7 -16.77 0.44 -43.62
N LYS A 8 -15.49 0.15 -43.83
CA LYS A 8 -15.06 -0.98 -44.68
C LYS A 8 -15.56 -2.28 -44.04
N HIS A 9 -16.41 -2.99 -44.77
CA HIS A 9 -16.91 -4.31 -44.40
C HIS A 9 -15.72 -5.28 -44.23
N ASN A 10 -15.53 -5.81 -43.02
CA ASN A 10 -14.48 -6.77 -42.73
C ASN A 10 -14.97 -8.19 -43.06
N LYS A 11 -14.16 -8.95 -43.79
CA LYS A 11 -14.41 -10.34 -44.20
C LYS A 11 -14.51 -11.29 -42.99
N GLY A 12 -15.66 -11.38 -42.32
CA GLY A 12 -16.08 -12.46 -41.41
C GLY A 12 -15.16 -12.89 -40.25
N GLY A 13 -14.01 -12.24 -40.06
CA GLY A 13 -13.01 -12.62 -39.06
C GLY A 13 -13.31 -12.03 -37.69
N ARG A 14 -12.57 -12.51 -36.67
CA ARG A 14 -12.68 -11.98 -35.31
C ARG A 14 -12.53 -10.45 -35.32
N PRO A 15 -13.49 -9.71 -34.73
CA PRO A 15 -13.40 -8.25 -34.63
C PRO A 15 -12.06 -7.82 -34.02
N LYS A 16 -11.48 -6.74 -34.58
CA LYS A 16 -10.25 -6.16 -34.03
C LYS A 16 -10.55 -5.63 -32.63
N LYS A 17 -9.67 -5.93 -31.67
CA LYS A 17 -9.70 -5.31 -30.34
C LYS A 17 -9.58 -3.80 -30.46
N GLY A 18 -10.31 -3.08 -29.61
CA GLY A 18 -10.21 -1.62 -29.51
C GLY A 18 -8.80 -1.18 -29.10
N ALA A 19 -8.47 0.10 -29.34
CA ALA A 19 -7.17 0.65 -28.99
C ALA A 19 -6.86 0.54 -27.48
N THR A 20 -7.89 0.63 -26.63
CA THR A 20 -7.80 0.52 -25.16
C THR A 20 -7.69 -0.93 -24.66
N GLU A 21 -8.20 -1.90 -25.41
CA GLU A 21 -8.16 -3.34 -25.05
C GLU A 21 -6.87 -4.02 -25.53
N LYS A 22 -6.17 -3.41 -26.48
CA LYS A 22 -4.94 -3.95 -27.04
C LYS A 22 -3.77 -3.62 -26.10
N LEU A 23 -3.13 -4.67 -25.57
CA LEU A 23 -1.88 -4.53 -24.80
C LEU A 23 -0.71 -4.16 -25.74
N THR A 24 -0.46 -2.87 -25.93
CA THR A 24 0.56 -2.34 -26.87
C THR A 24 1.90 -2.05 -26.21
N TYR A 25 1.91 -1.66 -24.94
CA TYR A 25 3.12 -1.31 -24.20
C TYR A 25 3.77 -2.54 -23.58
N ARG A 26 5.11 -2.61 -23.63
CA ARG A 26 5.90 -3.72 -23.08
C ARG A 26 6.87 -3.21 -22.01
N VAL A 27 6.91 -3.91 -20.88
CA VAL A 27 7.91 -3.74 -19.82
C VAL A 27 8.72 -5.04 -19.75
N ALA A 28 10.05 -4.93 -19.75
CA ALA A 28 10.95 -6.08 -19.59
C ALA A 28 11.49 -6.12 -18.15
N VAL A 29 11.38 -7.27 -17.49
CA VAL A 29 11.89 -7.50 -16.14
C VAL A 29 12.88 -8.66 -16.19
N LYS A 30 14.09 -8.47 -15.66
CA LYS A 30 15.09 -9.53 -15.49
C LYS A 30 14.90 -10.17 -14.12
N LEU A 31 14.84 -11.50 -14.08
CA LEU A 31 14.63 -12.27 -12.86
C LEU A 31 15.83 -13.18 -12.60
N ALA A 32 16.14 -13.42 -11.33
CA ALA A 32 17.00 -14.54 -10.95
C ALA A 32 16.29 -15.87 -11.28
N ALA A 33 17.05 -16.95 -11.47
CA ALA A 33 16.49 -18.25 -11.83
C ALA A 33 15.41 -18.73 -10.83
N ALA A 34 15.65 -18.56 -9.52
CA ALA A 34 14.69 -18.93 -8.48
C ALA A 34 13.36 -18.16 -8.60
N ASP A 35 13.41 -16.85 -8.85
CA ASP A 35 12.21 -16.03 -9.01
C ASP A 35 11.44 -16.37 -10.29
N TYR A 36 12.17 -16.69 -11.38
CA TYR A 36 11.58 -17.13 -12.63
C TYR A 36 10.80 -18.45 -12.45
N PHE A 37 11.41 -19.46 -11.83
CA PHE A 37 10.71 -20.72 -11.58
C PHE A 37 9.53 -20.54 -10.63
N ARG A 38 9.66 -19.71 -9.60
CA ARG A 38 8.54 -19.36 -8.71
C ARG A 38 7.38 -18.73 -9.49
N LEU A 39 7.65 -17.78 -10.39
CA LEU A 39 6.62 -17.19 -11.26
C LEU A 39 5.93 -18.26 -12.12
N MET A 40 6.71 -19.14 -12.75
CA MET A 40 6.16 -20.19 -13.61
C MET A 40 5.26 -21.16 -12.84
N THR A 41 5.69 -21.62 -11.66
CA THR A 41 4.89 -22.49 -10.79
C THR A 41 3.59 -21.80 -10.36
N ARG A 42 3.67 -20.55 -9.89
CA ARG A 42 2.48 -19.80 -9.43
C ARG A 42 1.49 -19.53 -10.55
N ALA A 43 1.97 -19.19 -11.75
CA ALA A 43 1.12 -18.98 -12.91
C ALA A 43 0.41 -20.27 -13.33
N TYR A 44 1.13 -21.41 -13.30
CA TYR A 44 0.57 -22.73 -13.56
C TYR A 44 -0.51 -23.11 -12.54
N GLU A 45 -0.22 -22.97 -11.24
CA GLU A 45 -1.18 -23.21 -10.15
C GLU A 45 -2.45 -22.35 -10.29
N ALA A 46 -2.30 -21.09 -10.74
CA ALA A 46 -3.41 -20.17 -10.96
C ALA A 46 -4.16 -20.40 -12.30
N GLY A 47 -3.70 -21.32 -13.15
CA GLY A 47 -4.34 -21.62 -14.44
C GLY A 47 -4.24 -20.49 -15.48
N VAL A 48 -3.27 -19.58 -15.34
CA VAL A 48 -3.11 -18.42 -16.22
C VAL A 48 -1.69 -18.34 -16.79
N SER A 49 -1.51 -17.58 -17.87
CA SER A 49 -0.17 -17.32 -18.40
C SER A 49 0.68 -16.51 -17.40
N SER A 50 2.00 -16.68 -17.40
CA SER A 50 2.92 -15.90 -16.56
C SER A 50 2.76 -14.39 -16.73
N SER A 51 2.45 -13.94 -17.95
CA SER A 51 2.19 -12.52 -18.24
C SER A 51 0.88 -12.03 -17.63
N GLU A 52 -0.17 -12.86 -17.61
CA GLU A 52 -1.44 -12.49 -16.96
C GLU A 52 -1.30 -12.53 -15.45
N TYR A 53 -0.61 -13.54 -14.91
CA TYR A 53 -0.29 -13.61 -13.48
C TYR A 53 0.42 -12.34 -13.02
N MET A 54 1.47 -11.90 -13.73
CA MET A 54 2.17 -10.66 -13.38
C MET A 54 1.31 -9.41 -13.55
N ARG A 55 0.39 -9.37 -14.52
CA ARG A 55 -0.55 -8.24 -14.66
C ARG A 55 -1.53 -8.19 -13.50
N GLU A 56 -2.08 -9.33 -13.08
CA GLU A 56 -2.96 -9.37 -11.91
C GLU A 56 -2.21 -9.00 -10.62
N CYS A 57 -0.99 -9.50 -10.45
CA CYS A 57 -0.12 -9.06 -9.35
C CYS A 57 0.19 -7.56 -9.41
N PHE A 58 0.31 -6.96 -10.60
CA PHE A 58 0.53 -5.52 -10.73
C PHE A 58 -0.74 -4.69 -10.46
N ARG A 59 -1.92 -5.16 -10.91
CA ARG A 59 -3.21 -4.49 -10.68
C ARG A 59 -3.61 -4.50 -9.20
N ASN A 60 -3.38 -5.62 -8.53
CA ASN A 60 -3.90 -5.85 -7.17
C ASN A 60 -2.80 -5.87 -6.09
N GLY A 61 -1.55 -6.07 -6.48
CA GLY A 61 -0.41 -6.01 -5.58
C GLY A 61 -0.02 -4.57 -5.29
N HIS A 62 0.58 -4.35 -4.13
CA HIS A 62 1.08 -3.05 -3.72
C HIS A 62 2.55 -3.17 -3.33
N VAL A 63 3.35 -2.20 -3.74
CA VAL A 63 4.70 -2.03 -3.21
C VAL A 63 4.56 -1.08 -2.03
N LYS A 64 4.85 -1.56 -0.81
CA LYS A 64 4.92 -0.68 0.35
C LYS A 64 6.13 0.25 0.17
N GLY A 65 5.87 1.52 -0.06
CA GLY A 65 6.90 2.55 -0.02
C GLY A 65 7.59 2.54 1.34
N ARG A 66 8.84 3.02 1.38
CA ARG A 66 9.45 3.39 2.68
C ARG A 66 8.54 4.41 3.35
N LEU A 67 8.50 4.39 4.69
CA LEU A 67 7.83 5.45 5.45
C LEU A 67 8.37 6.79 4.95
N SER A 68 7.46 7.70 4.61
CA SER A 68 7.85 9.08 4.34
C SER A 68 8.52 9.64 5.59
N GLU A 69 9.32 10.70 5.43
CA GLU A 69 9.95 11.37 6.56
C GLU A 69 8.90 11.83 7.60
N GLU A 70 7.74 12.28 7.13
CA GLU A 70 6.58 12.62 7.94
C GLU A 70 6.03 11.41 8.71
N HIS A 71 5.78 10.28 8.04
CA HIS A 71 5.34 9.06 8.73
C HIS A 71 6.37 8.57 9.77
N ALA A 72 7.66 8.66 9.46
CA ALA A 72 8.72 8.31 10.40
C ALA A 72 8.81 9.28 11.60
N ALA A 73 8.49 10.56 11.40
CA ALA A 73 8.37 11.54 12.49
C ALA A 73 7.18 11.22 13.40
N HIS A 74 6.03 10.85 12.83
CA HIS A 74 4.87 10.41 13.62
C HIS A 74 5.19 9.19 14.48
N VAL A 75 5.86 8.17 13.94
CA VAL A 75 6.29 7.00 14.70
C VAL A 75 7.22 7.39 15.85
N ARG A 76 8.23 8.25 15.60
CA ARG A 76 9.13 8.73 16.65
C ARG A 76 8.38 9.48 17.76
N ASN A 77 7.42 10.33 17.40
CA ASN A 77 6.61 11.06 18.36
C ASN A 77 5.77 10.12 19.23
N LEU A 78 5.12 9.12 18.63
CA LEU A 78 4.36 8.10 19.37
C LEU A 78 5.26 7.32 20.34
N CYS A 79 6.48 6.95 19.93
CA CYS A 79 7.44 6.30 20.83
C CYS A 79 7.82 7.21 22.02
N GLY A 80 8.01 8.51 21.78
CA GLY A 80 8.26 9.48 22.85
C GLY A 80 7.09 9.59 23.83
N MET A 81 5.86 9.62 23.32
CA MET A 81 4.64 9.65 24.14
C MET A 81 4.46 8.38 24.97
N ALA A 82 4.78 7.20 24.41
CA ALA A 82 4.77 5.94 25.14
C ALA A 82 5.76 5.95 26.32
N ASN A 83 6.95 6.54 26.12
CA ASN A 83 7.92 6.72 27.20
C ASN A 83 7.38 7.67 28.29
N ASN A 84 6.71 8.76 27.92
CA ASN A 84 6.08 9.67 28.89
C ASN A 84 5.02 8.94 29.73
N LEU A 85 4.17 8.13 29.08
CA LEU A 85 3.16 7.35 29.77
C LEU A 85 3.78 6.33 30.74
N ASN A 86 4.87 5.67 30.33
CA ASN A 86 5.58 4.72 31.18
C ASN A 86 6.21 5.40 32.41
N GLN A 87 6.73 6.62 32.25
CA GLN A 87 7.23 7.42 33.37
C GLN A 87 6.12 7.79 34.34
N LEU A 88 4.96 8.23 33.83
CA LEU A 88 3.79 8.54 34.65
C LEU A 88 3.30 7.30 35.41
N ALA A 89 3.23 6.14 34.76
CA ALA A 89 2.85 4.89 35.41
C ALA A 89 3.80 4.52 36.56
N ARG A 90 5.12 4.69 36.36
CA ARG A 90 6.10 4.45 37.42
C ARG A 90 5.95 5.41 38.59
N ARG A 91 5.74 6.71 38.33
CA ARG A 91 5.54 7.71 39.39
C ARG A 91 4.24 7.45 40.16
N ALA A 92 3.14 7.19 39.46
CA ALA A 92 1.86 6.85 40.08
C ALA A 92 1.93 5.58 40.95
N ASN A 93 2.73 4.59 40.55
CA ASN A 93 2.96 3.38 41.35
C ASN A 93 3.81 3.64 42.61
N ALA A 94 4.64 4.69 42.61
CA ALA A 94 5.52 5.03 43.73
C ALA A 94 4.91 6.06 44.69
N GLY A 95 4.22 7.07 44.16
CA GLY A 95 3.65 8.22 44.91
C GLY A 95 2.13 8.24 45.01
N GLY A 96 1.44 7.39 44.24
CA GLY A 96 -0.02 7.35 44.17
C GLY A 96 -0.59 8.25 43.07
N PHE A 97 -1.54 7.70 42.29
CA PHE A 97 -2.06 8.28 41.04
C PHE A 97 -2.68 9.69 41.12
N TYR A 98 -3.00 10.20 42.30
CA TYR A 98 -3.66 11.51 42.43
C TYR A 98 -2.76 12.64 41.92
N GLU A 99 -1.44 12.53 42.12
CA GLU A 99 -0.47 13.55 41.73
C GLU A 99 -0.24 13.57 40.21
N GLU A 100 -0.32 12.43 39.52
CA GLU A 100 -0.07 12.31 38.08
C GLU A 100 -1.34 12.43 37.22
N ARG A 101 -2.52 12.58 37.84
CA ARG A 101 -3.81 12.53 37.14
C ARG A 101 -3.91 13.52 35.98
N ASP A 102 -3.49 14.76 36.20
CA ASP A 102 -3.61 15.81 35.18
C ASP A 102 -2.55 15.66 34.07
N ASP A 103 -1.32 15.28 34.41
CA ASP A 103 -0.29 14.94 33.43
C ASP A 103 -0.73 13.78 32.52
N CYS A 104 -1.41 12.78 33.09
CA CYS A 104 -1.94 11.65 32.35
C CYS A 104 -3.00 12.09 31.33
N LYS A 105 -3.92 12.99 31.71
CA LYS A 105 -4.90 13.58 30.77
C LYS A 105 -4.21 14.31 29.62
N VAL A 106 -3.16 15.06 29.90
CA VAL A 106 -2.40 15.81 28.87
C VAL A 106 -1.75 14.85 27.86
N VAL A 107 -1.11 13.78 28.34
CA VAL A 107 -0.48 12.78 27.46
C VAL A 107 -1.53 12.07 26.61
N VAL A 108 -2.67 11.67 27.20
CA VAL A 108 -3.77 11.03 26.46
C VAL A 108 -4.34 11.97 25.37
N ALA A 109 -4.57 13.24 25.70
CA ALA A 109 -5.06 14.22 24.73
C ALA A 109 -4.08 14.40 23.54
N ARG A 110 -2.77 14.45 23.81
CA ARG A 110 -1.74 14.57 22.77
C ARG A 110 -1.64 13.32 21.88
N ILE A 111 -1.78 12.12 22.47
CA ILE A 111 -1.84 10.88 21.70
C ILE A 111 -3.06 10.90 20.78
N HIS A 112 -4.23 11.27 21.32
CA HIS A 112 -5.46 11.35 20.53
C HIS A 112 -5.35 12.34 19.36
N GLU A 113 -4.80 13.54 19.60
CA GLU A 113 -4.58 14.55 18.57
C GLU A 113 -3.64 14.02 17.46
N LEU A 114 -2.57 13.32 17.85
CA LEU A 114 -1.62 12.74 16.89
C LEU A 114 -2.25 11.62 16.06
N LEU A 115 -3.04 10.73 16.67
CA LEU A 115 -3.76 9.67 15.95
C LEU A 115 -4.77 10.26 14.96
N THR A 116 -5.52 11.29 15.38
CA THR A 116 -6.46 12.01 14.51
C THR A 116 -5.77 12.61 13.28
N LYS A 117 -4.56 13.17 13.46
CA LYS A 117 -3.75 13.71 12.34
C LYS A 117 -3.26 12.63 11.38
N ILE A 118 -2.94 11.43 11.89
CA ILE A 118 -2.51 10.28 11.07
C ILE A 118 -3.71 9.66 10.33
N GLY A 119 -4.93 9.91 10.79
CA GLY A 119 -6.16 9.35 10.21
C GLY A 119 -6.46 7.93 10.70
N ILE A 120 -6.09 7.62 11.95
CA ILE A 120 -6.35 6.36 12.65
C ILE A 120 -7.30 6.61 13.81
#